data_AF-A0A6I5RH75-F1
#
_entry.id   AF-A0A6I5RH75-F1
#
_cell.length_a   1.000
_cell.length_b   1.000
_cell.length_c   1.000
_cell.angle_alpha   90.00
_cell.angle_beta   90.00
_cell.angle_gamma   90.00
#
_symmetry.space_group_name_H-M   'P 1'
#
loop_
_entity.id
_entity.type
_entity.pdbx_description
1 polymer ?
#
loop_
_entity_poly.entity_id
_entity_poly.type
_entity_poly.pdbx_seq_one_letter_code
_entity_poly.pdbx_strand_id
1 'polypeptide(L)'
;MTNHSLLRDDFLGNNLDSAKWKLPIFTPMNNASFLGRTQLRVSNDPNHEPPKVENGSVTLQLDTYNPSAPGASFLGSELITQEKFSISTGMSFEARVRLLDPIDEGMVASLFSYEISDTNGDGEIKANDLHDELTYEFLTNYVDGDDINTPPNAILTNAYQDMPLGAGDFLYPQASENDDLKTFHEFRIQLYPDRAVWYINDQVVRREFDTVPDEPMDVRLNFWAPAQEWQDAFSSSLIPTTAPENNQSYRYEVDYVDVKRHGVDDYLASYPDLIRAFGYDLHAAETHYNVFGVNEGRVADTFNEGLYLALNPDLFQAFGYDLHTATRHYIEYGYFEGRKPESDSLEVQDFLVGFDPGAYIASYTDLIQAFGANLPAGLEHYIKYGYTEGREVIFEPDNYLASHGDLIQAFGYDLAAASQHYISFGTGENRAKDSFDEITYLNKYADLQAAFGHDLEAATRHFIEFGYLEGRNDGL
;
A
#
# COMPACT_ATOMS: atom_id res chain seq x y z
N MET A 1 -7.72 -0.73 16.41
CA MET A 1 -7.96 0.47 15.59
C MET A 1 -8.93 1.41 16.28
N THR A 2 -8.46 2.32 17.13
CA THR A 2 -9.11 3.65 17.19
C THR A 2 -8.32 4.57 16.28
N ASN A 3 -8.38 4.28 14.97
CA ASN A 3 -7.78 5.12 13.95
C ASN A 3 -8.54 6.44 13.97
N HIS A 4 -7.82 7.54 14.14
CA HIS A 4 -8.44 8.87 14.04
C HIS A 4 -8.70 9.14 12.56
N SER A 5 -9.99 9.11 12.16
CA SER A 5 -10.38 9.47 10.80
C SER A 5 -10.12 10.96 10.60
N LEU A 6 -9.26 11.27 9.62
CA LEU A 6 -8.98 12.61 9.14
C LEU A 6 -10.07 13.04 8.15
N LEU A 7 -10.57 12.10 7.35
CA LEU A 7 -11.71 12.27 6.46
C LEU A 7 -12.42 10.94 6.30
N ARG A 8 -13.75 10.94 6.32
CA ARG A 8 -14.58 9.83 5.84
C ARG A 8 -15.71 10.41 5.01
N ASP A 9 -15.94 9.87 3.83
CA ASP A 9 -17.13 10.15 3.04
C ASP A 9 -17.71 8.86 2.46
N ASP A 10 -18.93 8.55 2.87
CA ASP A 10 -19.75 7.44 2.35
C ASP A 10 -20.74 7.95 1.28
N PHE A 11 -20.55 9.18 0.79
CA PHE A 11 -21.33 9.81 -0.27
C PHE A 11 -22.85 9.69 -0.07
N LEU A 12 -23.29 9.89 1.17
CA LEU A 12 -24.70 9.82 1.52
C LEU A 12 -25.48 11.04 0.99
N GLY A 13 -26.70 10.80 0.52
CA GLY A 13 -27.58 11.85 0.00
C GLY A 13 -27.49 11.96 -1.52
N ASN A 14 -27.62 13.20 -2.02
CA ASN A 14 -27.76 13.48 -3.46
C ASN A 14 -26.81 14.57 -3.97
N ASN A 15 -25.90 15.07 -3.14
CA ASN A 15 -24.98 16.13 -3.49
C ASN A 15 -23.60 15.83 -2.90
N LEU A 16 -22.57 16.27 -3.61
CA LEU A 16 -21.20 16.25 -3.12
C LEU A 16 -21.05 17.20 -1.91
N ASP A 17 -20.34 16.74 -0.88
CA ASP A 17 -20.02 17.58 0.27
C ASP A 17 -18.90 18.57 -0.07
N SER A 18 -19.28 19.82 -0.36
CA SER A 18 -18.35 20.89 -0.71
C SER A 18 -17.36 21.26 0.41
N ALA A 19 -17.62 20.84 1.66
CA ALA A 19 -16.68 21.03 2.75
C ALA A 19 -15.51 20.02 2.70
N LYS A 20 -15.71 18.88 2.04
CA LYS A 20 -14.70 17.82 1.89
C LYS A 20 -14.05 17.82 0.52
N TRP A 21 -14.79 18.22 -0.51
CA TRP A 21 -14.37 18.05 -1.89
C TRP A 21 -14.40 19.35 -2.70
N LYS A 22 -13.48 19.44 -3.65
CA LYS A 22 -13.41 20.47 -4.70
C LYS A 22 -13.21 19.83 -6.06
N LEU A 23 -13.60 20.56 -7.10
CA LEU A 23 -13.29 20.24 -8.49
C LEU A 23 -12.09 21.09 -8.95
N PRO A 24 -11.41 20.68 -10.03
CA PRO A 24 -10.45 21.53 -10.71
C PRO A 24 -11.04 22.89 -11.10
N ILE A 25 -10.17 23.86 -11.33
CA ILE A 25 -10.51 25.19 -11.82
C ILE A 25 -9.84 25.36 -13.18
N PHE A 26 -10.61 25.71 -14.20
CA PHE A 26 -10.05 26.03 -15.51
C PHE A 26 -9.28 27.35 -15.44
N THR A 27 -8.07 27.35 -15.99
CA THR A 27 -7.26 28.55 -16.22
C THR A 27 -6.97 28.71 -17.71
N PRO A 28 -7.11 29.92 -18.29
CA PRO A 28 -6.82 30.14 -19.72
C PRO A 28 -5.34 29.93 -20.10
N MET A 29 -4.44 30.07 -19.14
CA MET A 29 -3.00 29.80 -19.27
C MET A 29 -2.65 28.65 -18.34
N ASN A 30 -1.87 27.67 -18.82
CA ASN A 30 -1.46 26.49 -18.08
C ASN A 30 -2.64 25.77 -17.42
N ASN A 31 -3.61 25.35 -18.24
CA ASN A 31 -4.81 24.66 -17.78
C ASN A 31 -4.49 23.28 -17.20
N ALA A 32 -4.26 23.20 -15.89
CA ALA A 32 -3.98 21.96 -15.17
C ALA A 32 -5.15 20.95 -15.23
N SER A 33 -6.36 21.39 -15.59
CA SER A 33 -7.52 20.51 -15.75
C SER A 33 -7.60 19.83 -17.13
N PHE A 34 -6.61 20.01 -18.00
CA PHE A 34 -6.53 19.28 -19.28
C PHE A 34 -5.43 18.23 -19.23
N LEU A 35 -5.80 16.95 -19.27
CA LEU A 35 -4.91 15.79 -19.16
C LEU A 35 -4.97 14.96 -20.43
N GLY A 36 -3.84 14.74 -21.10
CA GLY A 36 -3.76 13.94 -22.34
C GLY A 36 -4.71 14.44 -23.43
N ARG A 37 -5.85 13.77 -23.61
CA ARG A 37 -6.91 14.13 -24.58
C ARG A 37 -8.21 14.62 -23.92
N THR A 38 -8.20 14.87 -22.60
CA THR A 38 -9.40 15.06 -21.79
C THR A 38 -9.37 16.41 -21.07
N GLN A 39 -10.44 17.18 -21.24
CA GLN A 39 -10.75 18.28 -20.35
C GLN A 39 -11.51 17.73 -19.14
N LEU A 40 -11.01 17.90 -17.92
CA LEU A 40 -11.74 17.55 -16.71
C LEU A 40 -12.86 18.57 -16.45
N ARG A 41 -13.96 18.11 -15.86
CA ARG A 41 -15.03 18.99 -15.36
C ARG A 41 -14.46 19.94 -14.30
N VAL A 42 -14.87 21.20 -14.36
CA VAL A 42 -14.32 22.28 -13.53
C VAL A 42 -15.41 23.04 -12.80
N SER A 43 -15.10 23.60 -11.65
CA SER A 43 -16.07 24.33 -10.81
C SER A 43 -16.47 25.71 -11.35
N ASN A 44 -15.67 26.29 -12.25
CA ASN A 44 -15.87 27.63 -12.80
C ASN A 44 -16.46 27.66 -14.23
N ASP A 45 -16.97 26.54 -14.72
CA ASP A 45 -17.78 26.46 -15.95
C ASP A 45 -19.21 26.02 -15.60
N PRO A 46 -20.24 26.86 -15.81
CA PRO A 46 -21.62 26.51 -15.47
C PRO A 46 -22.22 25.40 -16.34
N ASN A 47 -21.54 24.97 -17.42
CA ASN A 47 -21.94 23.82 -18.23
C ASN A 47 -21.30 22.51 -17.75
N HIS A 48 -20.41 22.58 -16.76
CA HIS A 48 -19.80 21.41 -16.16
C HIS A 48 -20.56 21.05 -14.87
N GLU A 49 -21.04 19.82 -14.85
CA GLU A 49 -21.68 19.24 -13.66
C GLU A 49 -20.63 18.53 -12.79
N PRO A 50 -20.76 18.55 -11.46
CA PRO A 50 -19.91 17.74 -10.57
C PRO A 50 -20.20 16.23 -10.74
N PRO A 51 -19.29 15.35 -10.27
CA PRO A 51 -19.58 13.93 -10.10
C PRO A 51 -20.88 13.71 -9.34
N LYS A 52 -21.68 12.74 -9.79
CA LYS A 52 -23.04 12.53 -9.29
C LYS A 52 -22.99 11.69 -8.02
N VAL A 53 -23.62 12.20 -6.95
CA VAL A 53 -23.81 11.44 -5.70
C VAL A 53 -25.22 10.87 -5.68
N GLU A 54 -25.34 9.55 -5.55
CA GLU A 54 -26.63 8.87 -5.37
C GLU A 54 -26.46 7.51 -4.72
N ASN A 55 -27.46 7.05 -3.97
CA ASN A 55 -27.50 5.70 -3.38
C ASN A 55 -26.28 5.31 -2.51
N GLY A 56 -25.58 6.30 -1.93
CA GLY A 56 -24.39 6.04 -1.10
C GLY A 56 -23.11 5.83 -1.89
N SER A 57 -23.02 6.35 -3.12
CA SER A 57 -21.80 6.38 -3.91
C SER A 57 -21.67 7.70 -4.66
N VAL A 58 -20.45 8.01 -5.13
CA VAL A 58 -20.18 9.04 -6.12
C VAL A 58 -19.75 8.40 -7.44
N THR A 59 -20.25 8.92 -8.55
CA THR A 59 -19.91 8.46 -9.90
C THR A 59 -19.17 9.55 -10.66
N LEU A 60 -17.91 9.27 -11.00
CA LEU A 60 -17.10 10.03 -11.95
C LEU A 60 -17.43 9.57 -13.37
N GLN A 61 -17.42 10.53 -14.31
CA GLN A 61 -17.83 10.30 -15.69
C GLN A 61 -16.75 10.74 -16.68
N LEU A 62 -16.63 9.98 -17.76
CA LEU A 62 -15.90 10.33 -18.97
C LEU A 62 -16.85 10.29 -20.16
N ASP A 63 -17.03 11.44 -20.81
CA ASP A 63 -17.89 11.61 -21.97
C ASP A 63 -17.07 11.77 -23.25
N THR A 64 -17.49 11.09 -24.32
CA THR A 64 -16.89 11.26 -25.66
C THR A 64 -17.25 12.59 -26.29
N TYR A 65 -18.30 13.26 -25.83
CA TYR A 65 -18.69 14.61 -26.26
C TYR A 65 -18.28 15.66 -25.22
N ASN A 66 -17.33 16.52 -25.60
CA ASN A 66 -17.05 17.75 -24.86
C ASN A 66 -17.77 18.95 -25.51
N PRO A 67 -18.78 19.57 -24.88
CA PRO A 67 -19.50 20.72 -25.43
C PRO A 67 -18.62 21.94 -25.67
N SER A 68 -17.54 22.09 -24.91
CA SER A 68 -16.60 23.21 -25.02
C SER A 68 -15.55 22.98 -26.10
N ALA A 69 -15.37 21.74 -26.56
CA ALA A 69 -14.45 21.39 -27.65
C ALA A 69 -14.90 20.12 -28.43
N PRO A 70 -16.03 20.16 -29.15
CA PRO A 70 -16.60 18.97 -29.81
C PRO A 70 -15.63 18.31 -30.80
N GLY A 71 -15.46 17.00 -30.67
CA GLY A 71 -14.55 16.18 -31.50
C GLY A 71 -13.06 16.42 -31.26
N ALA A 72 -12.68 17.40 -30.43
CA ALA A 72 -11.29 17.72 -30.15
C ALA A 72 -10.79 17.13 -28.83
N SER A 73 -11.68 16.91 -27.84
CA SER A 73 -11.32 16.33 -26.54
C SER A 73 -12.51 15.62 -25.90
N PHE A 74 -12.20 14.74 -24.95
CA PHE A 74 -13.18 14.15 -24.04
C PHE A 74 -13.52 15.13 -22.90
N LEU A 75 -14.62 14.87 -22.19
CA LEU A 75 -14.96 15.56 -20.94
C LEU A 75 -14.94 14.57 -19.77
N GLY A 76 -13.89 14.64 -18.95
CA GLY A 76 -13.64 13.74 -17.83
C GLY A 76 -14.04 14.34 -16.49
N SER A 77 -13.76 13.62 -15.41
CA SER A 77 -14.09 14.04 -14.05
C SER A 77 -12.89 13.90 -13.13
N GLU A 78 -12.77 14.80 -12.17
CA GLU A 78 -11.82 14.70 -11.07
C GLU A 78 -12.47 15.22 -9.79
N LEU A 79 -12.14 14.58 -8.68
CA LEU A 79 -12.58 14.93 -7.34
C LEU A 79 -11.35 15.02 -6.43
N ILE A 80 -11.16 16.16 -5.79
CA ILE A 80 -9.97 16.48 -4.98
C ILE A 80 -10.42 16.81 -3.57
N THR A 81 -9.75 16.31 -2.55
CA THR A 81 -10.03 16.75 -1.17
C THR A 81 -9.76 18.24 -0.99
N GLN A 82 -10.55 18.91 -0.15
CA GLN A 82 -10.31 20.31 0.22
C GLN A 82 -8.97 20.43 0.95
N GLU A 83 -8.72 19.50 1.85
CA GLU A 83 -7.54 19.43 2.69
C GLU A 83 -6.42 18.61 2.04
N LYS A 84 -5.18 18.99 2.39
CA LYS A 84 -3.99 18.17 2.24
C LYS A 84 -3.68 17.53 3.58
N PHE A 85 -3.26 16.28 3.57
CA PHE A 85 -3.00 15.51 4.77
C PHE A 85 -1.48 15.31 4.93
N SER A 86 -0.93 15.79 6.04
CA SER A 86 0.46 15.51 6.38
C SER A 86 0.63 14.06 6.82
N ILE A 87 1.80 13.48 6.57
CA ILE A 87 2.11 12.10 6.92
C ILE A 87 2.18 11.91 8.44
N SER A 88 2.79 12.86 9.17
CA SER A 88 2.95 12.79 10.63
C SER A 88 3.61 11.45 11.04
N THR A 89 3.06 10.73 12.01
CA THR A 89 3.46 9.38 12.43
C THR A 89 3.08 8.29 11.42
N GLY A 90 2.24 8.61 10.44
CA GLY A 90 1.71 7.72 9.43
C GLY A 90 0.26 8.04 9.09
N MET A 91 -0.18 7.70 7.89
CA MET A 91 -1.57 7.84 7.44
C MET A 91 -1.92 6.76 6.43
N SER A 92 -3.22 6.58 6.18
CA SER A 92 -3.67 5.85 5.00
C SER A 92 -4.73 6.65 4.29
N PHE A 93 -4.80 6.45 2.99
CA PHE A 93 -5.97 6.80 2.20
C PHE A 93 -6.49 5.55 1.51
N GLU A 94 -7.80 5.40 1.53
CA GLU A 94 -8.51 4.19 1.16
C GLU A 94 -9.77 4.59 0.37
N ALA A 95 -10.06 3.87 -0.70
CA ALA A 95 -11.35 3.99 -1.36
C ALA A 95 -11.84 2.63 -1.83
N ARG A 96 -13.16 2.46 -1.84
CA ARG A 96 -13.81 1.29 -2.39
C ARG A 96 -14.45 1.64 -3.72
N VAL A 97 -13.95 1.04 -4.81
CA VAL A 97 -14.22 1.53 -6.17
C VAL A 97 -14.52 0.41 -7.16
N ARG A 98 -15.17 0.75 -8.28
CA ARG A 98 -15.37 -0.13 -9.44
C ARG A 98 -15.61 0.65 -10.74
N LEU A 99 -15.40 0.01 -11.87
CA LEU A 99 -15.83 0.46 -13.20
C LEU A 99 -17.24 -0.07 -13.52
N LEU A 100 -18.01 0.67 -14.31
CA LEU A 100 -19.37 0.29 -14.71
C LEU A 100 -19.48 0.14 -16.23
N ASP A 101 -20.19 -0.91 -16.67
CA ASP A 101 -20.51 -1.10 -18.09
C ASP A 101 -21.30 0.10 -18.68
N PRO A 102 -21.07 0.45 -19.96
CA PRO A 102 -20.06 -0.14 -20.85
C PRO A 102 -18.64 0.30 -20.47
N ILE A 103 -17.65 -0.55 -20.78
CA ILE A 103 -16.21 -0.26 -20.62
C ILE A 103 -15.54 -0.53 -21.97
N ASP A 104 -14.90 0.49 -22.51
CA ASP A 104 -14.05 0.38 -23.70
C ASP A 104 -12.57 0.56 -23.30
N GLU A 105 -11.65 0.13 -24.15
CA GLU A 105 -10.22 0.43 -24.01
C GLU A 105 -9.92 1.93 -24.22
N GLY A 106 -8.83 2.41 -23.65
CA GLY A 106 -8.30 3.75 -23.87
C GLY A 106 -8.59 4.76 -22.75
N MET A 107 -9.03 4.29 -21.58
CA MET A 107 -9.41 5.13 -20.43
C MET A 107 -8.63 4.76 -19.18
N VAL A 108 -8.55 5.70 -18.25
CA VAL A 108 -7.85 5.57 -16.98
C VAL A 108 -8.71 6.15 -15.87
N ALA A 109 -9.10 5.30 -14.92
CA ALA A 109 -9.64 5.72 -13.63
C ALA A 109 -8.56 5.61 -12.57
N SER A 110 -8.57 6.48 -11.56
CA SER A 110 -7.45 6.53 -10.60
C SER A 110 -7.92 6.80 -9.17
N LEU A 111 -7.13 6.32 -8.20
CA LEU A 111 -7.12 6.75 -6.80
C LEU A 111 -5.68 7.12 -6.48
N PHE A 112 -5.42 8.35 -6.06
CA PHE A 112 -4.05 8.78 -5.80
C PHE A 112 -3.99 9.87 -4.75
N SER A 113 -2.83 10.03 -4.11
CA SER A 113 -2.50 11.23 -3.35
C SER A 113 -1.48 12.06 -4.11
N TYR A 114 -1.60 13.38 -4.07
CA TYR A 114 -0.76 14.26 -4.88
C TYR A 114 -0.40 15.56 -4.16
N GLU A 115 0.86 15.96 -4.28
CA GLU A 115 1.31 17.32 -4.06
C GLU A 115 2.35 17.73 -5.10
N ILE A 116 2.25 18.96 -5.60
CA ILE A 116 3.31 19.55 -6.43
C ILE A 116 3.77 20.86 -5.81
N SER A 117 5.05 20.91 -5.47
CA SER A 117 5.64 22.08 -4.86
C SER A 117 5.94 23.10 -5.96
N ASP A 118 5.18 24.20 -5.99
CA ASP A 118 5.53 25.38 -6.80
C ASP A 118 6.81 25.99 -6.23
N THR A 119 7.94 25.59 -6.79
CA THR A 119 9.28 25.96 -6.33
C THR A 119 9.53 27.48 -6.34
N ASN A 120 8.68 28.29 -7.02
CA ASN A 120 8.87 29.73 -7.17
C ASN A 120 7.70 30.59 -6.64
N GLY A 121 6.58 29.98 -6.26
CA GLY A 121 5.39 30.66 -5.74
C GLY A 121 4.67 31.54 -6.75
N ASP A 122 4.84 31.30 -8.06
CA ASP A 122 4.22 32.07 -9.14
C ASP A 122 2.89 31.47 -9.65
N GLY A 123 2.49 30.31 -9.10
CA GLY A 123 1.25 29.61 -9.41
C GLY A 123 1.29 28.85 -10.73
N GLU A 124 2.45 28.71 -11.38
CA GLU A 124 2.61 27.93 -12.61
C GLU A 124 3.37 26.64 -12.36
N ILE A 125 2.72 25.50 -12.60
CA ILE A 125 3.39 24.19 -12.64
C ILE A 125 4.27 24.11 -13.88
N LYS A 126 5.57 23.89 -13.68
CA LYS A 126 6.60 23.75 -14.70
C LYS A 126 7.05 22.29 -14.78
N ALA A 127 7.58 21.90 -15.93
CA ALA A 127 8.02 20.52 -16.18
C ALA A 127 9.13 20.03 -15.23
N ASN A 128 9.80 20.94 -14.53
CA ASN A 128 10.86 20.66 -13.56
C ASN A 128 10.41 20.88 -12.11
N ASP A 129 9.14 21.21 -11.88
CA ASP A 129 8.60 21.18 -10.52
C ASP A 129 8.56 19.74 -10.04
N LEU A 130 8.88 19.60 -8.76
CA LEU A 130 8.95 18.32 -8.09
C LEU A 130 7.60 18.04 -7.46
N HIS A 131 7.21 16.78 -7.46
CA HIS A 131 5.95 16.35 -6.89
C HIS A 131 6.12 15.06 -6.11
N ASP A 132 5.22 14.95 -5.15
CA ASP A 132 4.97 13.80 -4.31
C ASP A 132 3.66 13.18 -4.76
N GLU A 133 3.69 11.88 -5.00
CA GLU A 133 2.52 11.17 -5.50
C GLU A 133 2.57 9.68 -5.17
N LEU A 134 1.40 9.11 -4.85
CA LEU A 134 1.20 7.67 -4.69
C LEU A 134 -0.09 7.29 -5.41
N THR A 135 -0.04 6.29 -6.31
CA THR A 135 -1.18 6.01 -7.19
C THR A 135 -1.64 4.56 -7.18
N TYR A 136 -2.94 4.41 -7.45
CA TYR A 136 -3.54 3.33 -8.21
C TYR A 136 -4.10 3.90 -9.51
N GLU A 137 -3.75 3.26 -10.63
CA GLU A 137 -4.21 3.57 -11.97
C GLU A 137 -4.90 2.33 -12.57
N PHE A 138 -6.18 2.46 -12.88
CA PHE A 138 -7.04 1.42 -13.43
C PHE A 138 -7.14 1.60 -14.95
N LEU A 139 -6.30 0.88 -15.69
CA LEU A 139 -6.21 1.01 -17.15
C LEU A 139 -7.26 0.12 -17.82
N THR A 140 -8.22 0.71 -18.54
CA THR A 140 -9.32 -0.06 -19.13
C THR A 140 -8.89 -0.97 -20.28
N ASN A 141 -7.68 -0.79 -20.80
CA ASN A 141 -7.05 -1.69 -21.77
C ASN A 141 -6.87 -3.12 -21.23
N TYR A 142 -6.76 -3.28 -19.91
CA TYR A 142 -6.57 -4.57 -19.27
C TYR A 142 -7.86 -5.15 -18.69
N VAL A 143 -8.98 -4.41 -18.72
CA VAL A 143 -10.28 -4.93 -18.27
C VAL A 143 -10.74 -6.01 -19.24
N ASP A 144 -10.93 -7.23 -18.73
CA ASP A 144 -11.14 -8.46 -19.52
C ASP A 144 -10.06 -8.73 -20.59
N GLY A 145 -8.89 -8.11 -20.47
CA GLY A 145 -7.83 -8.21 -21.48
C GLY A 145 -7.26 -9.62 -21.62
N ASP A 146 -6.80 -9.97 -22.81
CA ASP A 146 -6.15 -11.24 -23.14
C ASP A 146 -4.66 -11.08 -23.50
N ASP A 147 -4.02 -10.00 -23.00
CA ASP A 147 -2.60 -9.75 -23.22
C ASP A 147 -1.76 -10.90 -22.62
N ILE A 148 -0.83 -11.41 -23.42
CA ILE A 148 0.05 -12.51 -23.03
C ILE A 148 1.13 -12.08 -22.02
N ASN A 149 1.42 -10.78 -21.93
CA ASN A 149 2.49 -10.22 -21.09
C ASN A 149 1.95 -9.45 -19.89
N THR A 150 0.65 -9.13 -19.85
CA THR A 150 0.03 -8.36 -18.76
C THR A 150 -1.23 -9.06 -18.30
N PRO A 151 -1.37 -9.38 -16.99
CA PRO A 151 -2.54 -10.09 -16.50
C PRO A 151 -3.83 -9.28 -16.73
N PRO A 152 -4.97 -9.94 -16.94
CA PRO A 152 -6.27 -9.27 -16.94
C PRO A 152 -6.45 -8.46 -15.66
N ASN A 153 -7.09 -7.29 -15.78
CA ASN A 153 -7.32 -6.36 -14.68
C ASN A 153 -6.04 -5.86 -14.01
N ALA A 154 -4.91 -5.80 -14.75
CA ALA A 154 -3.69 -5.21 -14.23
C ALA A 154 -3.94 -3.77 -13.77
N ILE A 155 -3.47 -3.48 -12.56
CA ILE A 155 -3.53 -2.19 -11.91
C ILE A 155 -2.11 -1.66 -11.86
N LEU A 156 -1.90 -0.41 -12.26
CA LEU A 156 -0.60 0.24 -12.15
C LEU A 156 -0.54 1.01 -10.82
N THR A 157 0.57 0.86 -10.13
CA THR A 157 0.90 1.67 -8.95
C THR A 157 2.13 2.49 -9.27
N ASN A 158 2.21 3.70 -8.73
CA ASN A 158 3.36 4.58 -8.91
C ASN A 158 3.68 5.32 -7.61
N ALA A 159 4.94 5.69 -7.44
CA ALA A 159 5.43 6.47 -6.32
C ALA A 159 6.40 7.55 -6.81
N TYR A 160 6.25 8.75 -6.26
CA TYR A 160 7.13 9.90 -6.48
C TYR A 160 7.47 10.55 -5.15
N GLN A 161 8.73 10.91 -4.97
CA GLN A 161 9.22 11.67 -3.81
C GLN A 161 10.15 12.77 -4.32
N ASP A 162 9.70 14.01 -4.32
CA ASP A 162 10.46 15.16 -4.85
C ASP A 162 11.00 14.91 -6.27
N MET A 163 10.18 14.34 -7.15
CA MET A 163 10.60 13.93 -8.50
C MET A 163 9.93 14.74 -9.61
N PRO A 164 10.58 14.91 -10.77
CA PRO A 164 9.92 15.48 -11.94
C PRO A 164 8.90 14.51 -12.53
N LEU A 165 7.98 15.03 -13.34
CA LEU A 165 6.99 14.21 -14.05
C LEU A 165 7.65 13.09 -14.87
N GLY A 166 7.10 11.88 -14.76
CA GLY A 166 7.54 10.69 -15.51
C GLY A 166 8.77 9.97 -14.97
N ALA A 167 9.33 10.38 -13.82
CA ALA A 167 10.45 9.70 -13.18
C ALA A 167 10.07 8.63 -12.15
N GLY A 168 8.79 8.51 -11.80
CA GLY A 168 8.31 7.70 -10.67
C GLY A 168 8.57 6.21 -10.81
N ASP A 169 8.51 5.51 -9.67
CA ASP A 169 8.70 4.07 -9.60
C ASP A 169 7.38 3.31 -9.84
N PHE A 170 7.15 2.93 -11.10
CA PHE A 170 5.92 2.26 -11.51
C PHE A 170 6.04 0.74 -11.43
N LEU A 171 4.98 0.11 -10.90
CA LEU A 171 4.87 -1.33 -10.78
C LEU A 171 3.44 -1.76 -11.13
N TYR A 172 3.32 -2.87 -11.86
CA TYR A 172 2.07 -3.61 -11.99
C TYR A 172 2.06 -4.74 -10.95
N PRO A 173 1.55 -4.50 -9.72
CA PRO A 173 1.36 -5.59 -8.78
C PRO A 173 0.46 -6.67 -9.38
N GLN A 174 0.75 -7.93 -9.08
CA GLN A 174 -0.15 -9.02 -9.44
C GLN A 174 -1.45 -8.86 -8.66
N ALA A 175 -2.49 -8.38 -9.33
CA ALA A 175 -3.85 -8.50 -8.84
C ALA A 175 -4.23 -9.98 -8.86
N SER A 176 -5.02 -10.43 -7.89
CA SER A 176 -5.53 -11.80 -7.90
C SER A 176 -6.41 -12.03 -9.12
N GLU A 177 -6.51 -13.26 -9.62
CA GLU A 177 -7.44 -13.61 -10.73
C GLU A 177 -8.92 -13.26 -10.43
N ASN A 178 -9.26 -12.91 -9.18
CA ASN A 178 -10.60 -12.51 -8.74
C ASN A 178 -10.80 -10.99 -8.64
N ASP A 179 -9.79 -10.16 -8.93
CA ASP A 179 -9.89 -8.70 -8.87
C ASP A 179 -10.53 -8.13 -10.16
N ASP A 180 -11.77 -8.55 -10.44
CA ASP A 180 -12.60 -7.99 -11.50
C ASP A 180 -12.93 -6.52 -11.18
N LEU A 181 -12.30 -5.60 -11.90
CA LEU A 181 -12.48 -4.14 -11.74
C LEU A 181 -13.93 -3.67 -11.96
N LYS A 182 -14.83 -4.51 -12.46
CA LYS A 182 -16.28 -4.24 -12.57
C LYS A 182 -17.03 -4.47 -11.25
N THR A 183 -16.41 -5.17 -10.32
CA THR A 183 -16.90 -5.36 -8.97
C THR A 183 -16.15 -4.45 -8.00
N PHE A 184 -16.74 -4.23 -6.82
CA PHE A 184 -16.13 -3.35 -5.84
C PHE A 184 -14.95 -4.01 -5.15
N HIS A 185 -13.82 -3.34 -5.18
CA HIS A 185 -12.62 -3.67 -4.41
C HIS A 185 -12.20 -2.50 -3.55
N GLU A 186 -11.56 -2.81 -2.43
CA GLU A 186 -10.97 -1.83 -1.52
C GLU A 186 -9.50 -1.63 -1.87
N PHE A 187 -9.12 -0.39 -2.14
CA PHE A 187 -7.76 0.01 -2.45
C PHE A 187 -7.29 0.95 -1.36
N ARG A 188 -6.22 0.55 -0.67
CA ARG A 188 -5.61 1.35 0.40
C ARG A 188 -4.14 1.54 0.13
N ILE A 189 -3.66 2.74 0.36
CA ILE A 189 -2.23 3.04 0.50
C ILE A 189 -2.00 3.48 1.93
N GLN A 190 -1.06 2.84 2.61
CA GLN A 190 -0.64 3.18 3.96
C GLN A 190 0.78 3.74 3.89
N LEU A 191 0.91 4.99 4.30
CA LEU A 191 2.12 5.79 4.24
C LEU A 191 2.63 6.02 5.66
N TYR A 192 3.89 5.69 5.88
CA TYR A 192 4.66 5.98 7.08
C TYR A 192 5.83 6.87 6.70
N PRO A 193 6.51 7.52 7.67
CA PRO A 193 7.70 8.33 7.38
C PRO A 193 8.84 7.58 6.67
N ASP A 194 8.85 6.25 6.73
CA ASP A 194 9.93 5.39 6.24
C ASP A 194 9.50 4.40 5.14
N ARG A 195 8.21 4.32 4.81
CA ARG A 195 7.68 3.35 3.81
C ARG A 195 6.28 3.68 3.33
N ALA A 196 5.94 3.21 2.13
CA ALA A 196 4.57 3.13 1.65
C ALA A 196 4.17 1.67 1.37
N VAL A 197 2.90 1.33 1.61
CA VAL A 197 2.37 -0.03 1.46
C VAL A 197 1.02 0.01 0.78
N TRP A 198 0.88 -0.73 -0.32
CA TRP A 198 -0.35 -0.84 -1.08
C TRP A 198 -1.09 -2.11 -0.69
N TYR A 199 -2.40 -1.98 -0.55
CA TYR A 199 -3.32 -3.07 -0.26
C TYR A 199 -4.48 -3.10 -1.25
N ILE A 200 -4.83 -4.31 -1.69
CA ILE A 200 -6.09 -4.61 -2.38
C ILE A 200 -6.86 -5.62 -1.51
N ASN A 201 -8.06 -5.26 -1.07
CA ASN A 201 -8.91 -6.10 -0.21
C ASN A 201 -8.14 -6.63 1.02
N ASP A 202 -7.43 -5.74 1.71
CA ASP A 202 -6.53 -6.01 2.83
C ASP A 202 -5.30 -6.88 2.54
N GLN A 203 -5.10 -7.36 1.30
CA GLN A 203 -3.88 -8.06 0.90
C GLN A 203 -2.80 -7.07 0.50
N VAL A 204 -1.58 -7.21 1.05
CA VAL A 204 -0.44 -6.39 0.63
C VAL A 204 -0.05 -6.78 -0.79
N VAL A 205 0.05 -5.79 -1.67
CA VAL A 205 0.42 -6.00 -3.08
C VAL A 205 1.70 -5.29 -3.48
N ARG A 206 2.14 -4.28 -2.72
CA ARG A 206 3.42 -3.59 -2.92
C ARG A 206 3.91 -2.98 -1.61
N ARG A 207 5.24 -2.96 -1.45
CA ARG A 207 5.95 -2.17 -0.43
C ARG A 207 6.99 -1.31 -1.12
N GLU A 208 7.13 -0.08 -0.66
CA GLU A 208 8.10 0.90 -1.15
C GLU A 208 8.85 1.48 0.06
N PHE A 209 10.16 1.58 -0.05
CA PHE A 209 11.04 2.07 1.02
C PHE A 209 12.00 3.16 0.53
N ASP A 210 12.25 3.24 -0.78
CA ASP A 210 13.22 4.15 -1.38
C ASP A 210 12.54 5.43 -1.90
N THR A 211 11.32 5.32 -2.42
CA THR A 211 10.54 6.45 -2.94
C THR A 211 9.31 6.71 -2.07
N VAL A 212 9.51 7.40 -0.95
CA VAL A 212 8.48 7.63 0.07
C VAL A 212 8.19 9.13 0.16
N PRO A 213 7.03 9.61 -0.33
CA PRO A 213 6.65 11.01 -0.22
C PRO A 213 6.81 11.56 1.19
N ASP A 214 7.08 12.86 1.32
CA ASP A 214 7.25 13.53 2.61
C ASP A 214 6.44 14.85 2.75
N GLU A 215 5.81 15.33 1.68
CA GLU A 215 4.96 16.51 1.69
C GLU A 215 3.47 16.20 2.02
N PRO A 216 2.71 17.17 2.57
CA PRO A 216 1.26 17.03 2.70
C PRO A 216 0.56 16.96 1.34
N MET A 217 -0.10 15.83 1.07
CA MET A 217 -0.79 15.57 -0.20
C MET A 217 -2.32 15.64 -0.06
N ASP A 218 -3.02 16.07 -1.10
CA ASP A 218 -4.47 15.88 -1.20
C ASP A 218 -4.78 14.48 -1.75
N VAL A 219 -6.01 13.98 -1.54
CA VAL A 219 -6.48 12.71 -2.11
C VAL A 219 -7.37 13.01 -3.32
N ARG A 220 -7.15 12.27 -4.40
CA ARG A 220 -7.77 12.49 -5.69
C ARG A 220 -8.34 11.21 -6.28
N LEU A 221 -9.43 11.40 -7.00
CA LEU A 221 -10.06 10.41 -7.86
C LEU A 221 -10.27 11.09 -9.21
N ASN A 222 -9.89 10.46 -10.32
CA ASN A 222 -10.19 10.99 -11.63
C ASN A 222 -10.61 9.89 -12.61
N PHE A 223 -11.18 10.31 -13.74
CA PHE A 223 -11.49 9.44 -14.86
C PHE A 223 -11.31 10.18 -16.18
N TRP A 224 -10.34 9.73 -16.99
CA TRP A 224 -9.83 10.46 -18.15
C TRP A 224 -9.31 9.54 -19.27
N ALA A 225 -8.93 10.13 -20.41
CA ALA A 225 -8.39 9.42 -21.56
C ALA A 225 -6.99 9.95 -21.90
N PRO A 226 -5.95 9.12 -21.80
CA PRO A 226 -4.57 9.53 -22.06
C PRO A 226 -4.33 9.72 -23.55
N ALA A 227 -3.24 10.44 -23.86
CA ALA A 227 -2.73 10.60 -25.22
C ALA A 227 -1.73 9.49 -25.58
N GLN A 228 -1.27 9.48 -26.84
CA GLN A 228 -0.56 8.35 -27.44
C GLN A 228 0.82 8.07 -26.79
N GLU A 229 1.38 9.03 -26.06
CA GLU A 229 2.63 8.88 -25.33
C GLU A 229 2.57 7.79 -24.25
N TRP A 230 1.39 7.49 -23.69
CA TRP A 230 1.21 6.42 -22.72
C TRP A 230 0.57 5.20 -23.39
N GLN A 231 1.40 4.33 -23.95
CA GLN A 231 0.95 3.22 -24.80
C GLN A 231 0.13 2.16 -24.06
N ASP A 232 0.43 1.90 -22.79
CA ASP A 232 -0.28 0.91 -21.97
C ASP A 232 -1.76 1.26 -21.79
N ALA A 233 -2.07 2.56 -21.73
CA ALA A 233 -3.38 3.09 -21.40
C ALA A 233 -4.11 3.70 -22.62
N PHE A 234 -3.39 4.11 -23.65
CA PHE A 234 -3.97 4.70 -24.85
C PHE A 234 -4.66 3.64 -25.71
N SER A 235 -5.82 3.99 -26.27
CA SER A 235 -6.35 3.31 -27.46
C SER A 235 -6.74 4.31 -28.55
N SER A 236 -6.46 3.92 -29.79
CA SER A 236 -6.86 4.61 -31.01
C SER A 236 -8.33 4.41 -31.38
N SER A 237 -9.01 3.43 -30.77
CA SER A 237 -10.43 3.16 -31.00
C SER A 237 -11.34 4.13 -30.23
N LEU A 238 -10.87 4.65 -29.09
CA LEU A 238 -11.57 5.65 -28.30
C LEU A 238 -11.39 7.05 -28.93
N ILE A 239 -12.48 7.60 -29.47
CA ILE A 239 -12.49 8.84 -30.27
C ILE A 239 -13.53 9.83 -29.71
N PRO A 240 -13.18 11.11 -29.50
CA PRO A 240 -14.16 12.15 -29.16
C PRO A 240 -15.16 12.36 -30.30
N THR A 241 -16.43 12.56 -29.97
CA THR A 241 -17.48 12.85 -30.95
C THR A 241 -17.73 14.35 -31.10
N THR A 242 -18.11 14.76 -32.31
CA THR A 242 -18.50 16.15 -32.63
C THR A 242 -19.95 16.47 -32.30
N ALA A 243 -20.78 15.45 -32.03
CA ALA A 243 -22.24 15.61 -31.91
C ALA A 243 -22.76 15.00 -30.59
N PRO A 244 -23.60 15.73 -29.83
CA PRO A 244 -24.07 15.30 -28.52
C PRO A 244 -24.92 14.02 -28.56
N GLU A 245 -25.65 13.77 -29.65
CA GLU A 245 -26.46 12.56 -29.83
C GLU A 245 -25.64 11.27 -29.97
N ASN A 246 -24.34 11.40 -30.25
CA ASN A 246 -23.39 10.28 -30.34
C ASN A 246 -22.57 10.12 -29.05
N ASN A 247 -22.85 10.92 -28.01
CA ASN A 247 -22.11 10.86 -26.75
C ASN A 247 -22.21 9.45 -26.15
N GLN A 248 -21.07 8.91 -25.75
CA GLN A 248 -20.96 7.74 -24.89
C GLN A 248 -20.41 8.21 -23.55
N SER A 249 -21.03 7.75 -22.47
CA SER A 249 -20.65 8.09 -21.10
C SER A 249 -20.22 6.83 -20.36
N TYR A 250 -18.94 6.80 -19.99
CA TYR A 250 -18.34 5.77 -19.16
C TYR A 250 -18.39 6.21 -17.70
N ARG A 251 -18.39 5.25 -16.77
CA ARG A 251 -18.57 5.54 -15.34
C ARG A 251 -17.58 4.77 -14.46
N TYR A 252 -17.05 5.51 -13.49
CA TYR A 252 -16.19 5.04 -12.41
C TYR A 252 -16.90 5.37 -11.08
N GLU A 253 -17.23 4.35 -10.30
CA GLU A 253 -18.04 4.48 -9.09
C GLU A 253 -17.20 4.26 -7.84
N VAL A 254 -17.40 5.13 -6.86
CA VAL A 254 -16.71 5.13 -5.57
C VAL A 254 -17.76 5.06 -4.46
N ASP A 255 -17.74 3.97 -3.69
CA ASP A 255 -18.65 3.71 -2.57
C ASP A 255 -18.28 4.57 -1.36
N TYR A 256 -16.99 4.64 -1.02
CA TYR A 256 -16.50 5.50 0.03
C TYR A 256 -15.05 5.91 -0.19
N VAL A 257 -14.65 7.01 0.48
CA VAL A 257 -13.24 7.38 0.71
C VAL A 257 -13.00 7.57 2.20
N ASP A 258 -11.87 7.09 2.67
CA ASP A 258 -11.44 7.18 4.07
C ASP A 258 -9.96 7.57 4.14
N VAL A 259 -9.66 8.57 4.96
CA VAL A 259 -8.30 8.98 5.29
C VAL A 259 -8.13 8.87 6.79
N LYS A 260 -7.13 8.12 7.24
CA LYS A 260 -6.92 7.78 8.65
C LYS A 260 -5.50 8.11 9.08
N ARG A 261 -5.36 8.57 10.31
CA ARG A 261 -4.07 8.69 11.01
C ARG A 261 -3.68 7.35 11.62
N HIS A 262 -2.40 6.97 11.51
CA HIS A 262 -1.81 5.75 12.09
C HIS A 262 -0.54 6.05 12.90
N GLY A 263 -0.08 5.09 13.70
CA GLY A 263 1.22 5.14 14.38
C GLY A 263 1.32 6.10 15.57
N VAL A 264 0.20 6.71 15.99
CA VAL A 264 0.22 7.70 17.08
C VAL A 264 0.33 7.03 18.44
N ASP A 265 -0.33 5.89 18.62
CA ASP A 265 -0.19 5.01 19.77
C ASP A 265 1.21 4.41 19.84
N ASP A 266 1.76 3.97 18.71
CA ASP A 266 3.13 3.44 18.64
C ASP A 266 4.15 4.51 19.03
N TYR A 267 4.00 5.74 18.51
CA TYR A 267 4.78 6.91 18.93
C TYR A 267 4.66 7.20 20.43
N LEU A 268 3.44 7.19 20.94
CA LEU A 268 3.19 7.44 22.36
C LEU A 268 3.80 6.34 23.25
N ALA A 269 3.71 5.07 22.83
CA ALA A 269 4.28 3.92 23.52
C ALA A 269 5.81 3.91 23.47
N SER A 270 6.40 4.43 22.40
CA SER A 270 7.85 4.57 22.21
C SER A 270 8.50 5.52 23.23
N TYR A 271 7.73 6.45 23.80
CA TYR A 271 8.26 7.54 24.61
C TYR A 271 7.60 7.65 26.00
N PRO A 272 8.22 7.06 27.04
CA PRO A 272 7.78 7.15 28.44
C PRO A 272 7.54 8.55 29.01
N ASP A 273 8.22 9.57 28.50
CA ASP A 273 7.97 10.96 28.86
C ASP A 273 6.63 11.46 28.31
N LEU A 274 6.23 11.04 27.11
CA LEU A 274 4.93 11.37 26.53
C LEU A 274 3.80 10.66 27.25
N ILE A 275 3.95 9.37 27.61
CA ILE A 275 2.97 8.65 28.44
C ILE A 275 2.74 9.39 29.77
N ARG A 276 3.82 9.88 30.41
CA ARG A 276 3.70 10.67 31.65
C ARG A 276 3.03 12.02 31.45
N ALA A 277 3.28 12.67 30.32
CA ALA A 277 2.76 14.00 30.03
C ALA A 277 1.28 13.97 29.60
N PHE A 278 0.91 12.97 28.81
CA PHE A 278 -0.37 12.94 28.08
C PHE A 278 -1.29 11.78 28.49
N GLY A 279 -0.76 10.68 29.04
CA GLY A 279 -1.52 9.43 29.14
C GLY A 279 -1.92 8.94 27.75
N TYR A 280 -3.06 8.27 27.61
CA TYR A 280 -3.62 7.85 26.31
C TYR A 280 -4.37 9.00 25.62
N ASP A 281 -3.65 10.06 25.27
CA ASP A 281 -4.14 11.19 24.48
C ASP A 281 -3.40 11.25 23.14
N LEU A 282 -3.98 10.58 22.14
CA LEU A 282 -3.42 10.51 20.79
C LEU A 282 -3.36 11.89 20.11
N HIS A 283 -4.32 12.78 20.40
CA HIS A 283 -4.31 14.11 19.79
C HIS A 283 -3.14 14.96 20.31
N ALA A 284 -2.88 14.90 21.62
CA ALA A 284 -1.71 15.55 22.21
C ALA A 284 -0.39 14.96 21.71
N ALA A 285 -0.31 13.63 21.57
CA ALA A 285 0.85 12.94 21.04
C ALA A 285 1.14 13.29 19.56
N GLU A 286 0.11 13.27 18.71
CA GLU A 286 0.22 13.69 17.30
C GLU A 286 0.66 15.16 17.20
N THR A 287 0.04 16.04 17.98
CA THR A 287 0.43 17.46 18.04
C THR A 287 1.88 17.61 18.47
N HIS A 288 2.32 16.84 19.45
CA HIS A 288 3.71 16.83 19.90
C HIS A 288 4.66 16.37 18.79
N TYR A 289 4.34 15.27 18.09
CA TYR A 289 5.16 14.77 16.99
C TYR A 289 5.37 15.85 15.91
N ASN A 290 4.27 16.46 15.47
CA ASN A 290 4.28 17.47 14.41
C ASN A 290 5.01 18.77 14.79
N VAL A 291 4.89 19.21 16.05
CA VAL A 291 5.47 20.50 16.48
C VAL A 291 6.91 20.35 16.98
N PHE A 292 7.21 19.25 17.67
CA PHE A 292 8.48 19.03 18.37
C PHE A 292 9.18 17.75 17.95
N GLY A 293 8.47 16.62 17.89
CA GLY A 293 9.05 15.28 17.73
C GLY A 293 10.02 15.14 16.57
N VAL A 294 9.64 15.61 15.37
CA VAL A 294 10.51 15.59 14.19
C VAL A 294 11.80 16.40 14.41
N ASN A 295 11.69 17.61 14.96
CA ASN A 295 12.85 18.47 15.25
C ASN A 295 13.72 17.94 16.40
N GLU A 296 13.15 17.14 17.31
CA GLU A 296 13.86 16.43 18.36
C GLU A 296 14.57 15.17 17.84
N GLY A 297 14.34 14.77 16.59
CA GLY A 297 14.85 13.53 16.01
C GLY A 297 14.19 12.28 16.57
N ARG A 298 12.95 12.38 17.05
CA ARG A 298 12.17 11.21 17.49
C ARG A 298 11.71 10.41 16.27
N VAL A 299 11.77 9.10 16.39
CA VAL A 299 11.25 8.14 15.41
C VAL A 299 9.79 7.88 15.73
N ALA A 300 8.93 7.76 14.71
CA ALA A 300 7.49 7.58 14.91
C ALA A 300 7.15 6.28 15.64
N ASP A 301 7.98 5.24 15.49
CA ASP A 301 7.77 3.96 16.15
C ASP A 301 9.10 3.28 16.51
N THR A 302 9.29 3.04 17.80
CA THR A 302 10.35 2.19 18.35
C THR A 302 9.80 1.20 19.37
N PHE A 303 8.48 1.12 19.53
CA PHE A 303 7.86 0.22 20.49
C PHE A 303 7.77 -1.16 19.87
N ASN A 304 7.99 -2.21 20.65
CA ASN A 304 7.86 -3.58 20.17
C ASN A 304 6.75 -4.28 20.95
N GLU A 305 5.55 -4.26 20.37
CA GLU A 305 4.34 -4.85 20.94
C GLU A 305 4.49 -6.35 21.15
N GLY A 306 5.14 -7.02 20.20
CA GLY A 306 5.37 -8.47 20.26
C GLY A 306 6.25 -8.83 21.46
N LEU A 307 7.34 -8.09 21.66
CA LEU A 307 8.21 -8.23 22.83
C LEU A 307 7.47 -7.88 24.12
N TYR A 308 6.68 -6.81 24.12
CA TYR A 308 5.87 -6.43 25.27
C TYR A 308 4.89 -7.55 25.67
N LEU A 309 4.13 -8.12 24.73
CA LEU A 309 3.26 -9.26 24.98
C LEU A 309 4.05 -10.47 25.51
N ALA A 310 5.22 -10.73 24.94
CA ALA A 310 6.00 -11.89 25.30
C ALA A 310 6.66 -11.79 26.69
N LEU A 311 7.06 -10.59 27.11
CA LEU A 311 7.53 -10.30 28.46
C LEU A 311 6.39 -10.26 29.49
N ASN A 312 5.12 -10.23 29.04
CA ASN A 312 3.93 -10.14 29.88
C ASN A 312 2.90 -11.23 29.53
N PRO A 313 3.17 -12.52 29.87
CA PRO A 313 2.39 -13.66 29.40
C PRO A 313 0.90 -13.64 29.79
N ASP A 314 0.54 -12.93 30.86
CA ASP A 314 -0.85 -12.73 31.26
C ASP A 314 -1.63 -11.86 30.27
N LEU A 315 -0.98 -10.87 29.66
CA LEU A 315 -1.58 -10.04 28.59
C LEU A 315 -1.75 -10.86 27.32
N PHE A 316 -0.76 -11.68 26.96
CA PHE A 316 -0.90 -12.61 25.85
C PHE A 316 -2.08 -13.59 26.05
N GLN A 317 -2.27 -14.13 27.26
CA GLN A 317 -3.45 -14.96 27.57
C GLN A 317 -4.78 -14.21 27.42
N ALA A 318 -4.80 -12.91 27.69
CA ALA A 318 -5.99 -12.09 27.60
C ALA A 318 -6.29 -11.60 26.18
N PHE A 319 -5.26 -11.25 25.40
CA PHE A 319 -5.37 -10.52 24.14
C PHE A 319 -5.02 -11.36 22.90
N GLY A 320 -4.32 -12.48 23.07
CA GLY A 320 -3.67 -13.16 21.94
C GLY A 320 -2.58 -12.27 21.32
N TYR A 321 -2.39 -12.36 19.99
CA TYR A 321 -1.42 -11.54 19.24
C TYR A 321 -2.01 -10.20 18.75
N ASP A 322 -2.99 -9.66 19.48
CA ASP A 322 -3.51 -8.33 19.20
C ASP A 322 -2.51 -7.26 19.64
N LEU A 323 -1.57 -6.93 18.75
CA LEU A 323 -0.49 -5.98 18.99
C LEU A 323 -1.04 -4.61 19.36
N HIS A 324 -2.11 -4.15 18.70
CA HIS A 324 -2.72 -2.87 19.02
C HIS A 324 -3.31 -2.83 20.44
N THR A 325 -4.01 -3.88 20.86
CA THR A 325 -4.49 -3.98 22.24
C THR A 325 -3.31 -4.02 23.23
N ALA A 326 -2.18 -4.61 22.84
CA ALA A 326 -0.96 -4.59 23.64
C ALA A 326 -0.33 -3.20 23.75
N THR A 327 -0.16 -2.46 22.65
CA THR A 327 0.31 -1.05 22.64
C THR A 327 -0.55 -0.20 23.55
N ARG A 328 -1.87 -0.28 23.36
CA ARG A 328 -2.84 0.46 24.17
C ARG A 328 -2.74 0.09 25.65
N HIS A 329 -2.65 -1.20 25.97
CA HIS A 329 -2.50 -1.65 27.35
C HIS A 329 -1.21 -1.10 27.97
N TYR A 330 -0.09 -1.09 27.24
CA TYR A 330 1.16 -0.53 27.74
C TYR A 330 1.00 0.95 28.12
N ILE A 331 0.38 1.75 27.25
CA ILE A 331 0.18 3.19 27.48
C ILE A 331 -0.78 3.44 28.66
N GLU A 332 -1.94 2.77 28.67
CA GLU A 332 -3.00 3.01 29.68
C GLU A 332 -2.64 2.44 31.06
N TYR A 333 -1.91 1.32 31.12
CA TYR A 333 -1.67 0.56 32.36
C TYR A 333 -0.21 0.13 32.51
N GLY A 334 0.35 -0.56 31.52
CA GLY A 334 1.62 -1.27 31.65
C GLY A 334 2.79 -0.39 32.07
N TYR A 335 2.88 0.83 31.55
CA TYR A 335 3.86 1.82 31.94
C TYR A 335 3.76 2.17 33.44
N PHE A 336 2.55 2.44 33.93
CA PHE A 336 2.32 2.81 35.33
C PHE A 336 2.44 1.62 36.30
N GLU A 337 2.22 0.40 35.81
CA GLU A 337 2.46 -0.85 36.53
C GLU A 337 3.95 -1.21 36.61
N GLY A 338 4.81 -0.54 35.85
CA GLY A 338 6.23 -0.85 35.74
C GLY A 338 6.50 -2.15 34.97
N ARG A 339 5.59 -2.55 34.08
CA ARG A 339 5.81 -3.68 33.17
C ARG A 339 6.96 -3.33 32.23
N LYS A 340 7.78 -4.34 31.90
CA LYS A 340 8.92 -4.18 31.00
C LYS A 340 8.42 -4.20 29.55
N PRO A 341 8.50 -3.08 28.81
CA PRO A 341 8.20 -3.04 27.36
C PRO A 341 9.34 -3.63 26.53
N GLU A 342 10.53 -3.70 27.11
CA GLU A 342 11.77 -4.11 26.49
C GLU A 342 12.56 -5.04 27.42
N SER A 343 13.50 -5.79 26.85
CA SER A 343 14.40 -6.64 27.63
C SER A 343 15.53 -5.80 28.24
N ASP A 344 15.97 -6.13 29.46
CA ASP A 344 17.18 -5.53 30.05
C ASP A 344 18.48 -5.97 29.32
N SER A 345 18.37 -6.98 28.44
CA SER A 345 19.47 -7.46 27.61
C SER A 345 19.37 -6.90 26.20
N LEU A 346 20.35 -6.08 25.82
CA LEU A 346 20.53 -5.57 24.46
C LEU A 346 20.59 -6.71 23.42
N GLU A 347 21.14 -7.87 23.79
CA GLU A 347 21.22 -9.05 22.90
C GLU A 347 19.84 -9.68 22.61
N VAL A 348 18.91 -9.62 23.57
CA VAL A 348 17.52 -10.12 23.36
C VAL A 348 16.69 -9.09 22.61
N GLN A 349 16.99 -7.80 22.76
CA GLN A 349 16.32 -6.70 22.07
C GLN A 349 16.68 -6.69 20.58
N ASP A 350 17.96 -6.80 20.23
CA ASP A 350 18.43 -6.90 18.84
C ASP A 350 17.98 -8.20 18.16
N PHE A 351 17.92 -9.32 18.90
CA PHE A 351 17.54 -10.61 18.33
C PHE A 351 16.04 -10.73 18.01
N LEU A 352 15.17 -10.02 18.74
CA LEU A 352 13.72 -10.10 18.52
C LEU A 352 13.20 -9.15 17.43
N VAL A 353 14.03 -8.19 17.00
CA VAL A 353 13.80 -7.45 15.75
C VAL A 353 14.06 -8.42 14.59
N GLY A 354 13.01 -8.79 13.85
CA GLY A 354 13.11 -9.76 12.75
C GLY A 354 13.02 -11.22 13.16
N PHE A 355 12.73 -11.54 14.42
CA PHE A 355 12.50 -12.93 14.84
C PHE A 355 11.17 -13.46 14.30
N ASP A 356 11.21 -14.45 13.41
CA ASP A 356 10.03 -15.18 12.94
C ASP A 356 9.73 -16.37 13.88
N PRO A 357 8.67 -16.29 14.73
CA PRO A 357 8.26 -17.41 15.58
C PRO A 357 7.81 -18.65 14.79
N GLY A 358 7.32 -18.47 13.56
CA GLY A 358 6.99 -19.55 12.63
C GLY A 358 8.24 -20.29 12.19
N ALA A 359 9.24 -19.57 11.67
CA ALA A 359 10.53 -20.15 11.31
C ALA A 359 11.20 -20.82 12.51
N TYR A 360 11.11 -20.21 13.71
CA TYR A 360 11.59 -20.83 14.93
C TYR A 360 10.90 -22.17 15.23
N ILE A 361 9.57 -22.24 15.17
CA ILE A 361 8.87 -23.51 15.36
C ILE A 361 9.28 -24.52 14.26
N ALA A 362 9.29 -24.09 12.99
CA ALA A 362 9.64 -24.90 11.83
C ALA A 362 11.09 -25.47 11.89
N SER A 363 11.97 -24.81 12.63
CA SER A 363 13.34 -25.23 12.89
C SER A 363 13.42 -26.53 13.69
N TYR A 364 12.41 -26.84 14.53
CA TYR A 364 12.50 -27.85 15.57
C TYR A 364 11.29 -28.79 15.61
N THR A 365 11.51 -30.09 15.37
CA THR A 365 10.44 -31.10 15.36
C THR A 365 9.68 -31.17 16.68
N ASP A 366 10.35 -31.00 17.82
CA ASP A 366 9.70 -30.98 19.13
C ASP A 366 8.75 -29.78 19.29
N LEU A 367 9.12 -28.61 18.75
CA LEU A 367 8.27 -27.43 18.77
C LEU A 367 7.09 -27.56 17.80
N ILE A 368 7.29 -28.14 16.61
CA ILE A 368 6.18 -28.48 15.68
C ILE A 368 5.18 -29.41 16.38
N GLN A 369 5.66 -30.43 17.08
CA GLN A 369 4.80 -31.37 17.81
C GLN A 369 4.09 -30.73 19.01
N ALA A 370 4.78 -29.83 19.73
CA ALA A 370 4.24 -29.20 20.92
C ALA A 370 3.25 -28.07 20.61
N PHE A 371 3.53 -27.26 19.58
CA PHE A 371 2.84 -26.00 19.32
C PHE A 371 2.08 -25.99 18.01
N GLY A 372 2.46 -26.80 17.02
CA GLY A 372 1.96 -26.65 15.65
C GLY A 372 2.18 -25.22 15.15
N ALA A 373 1.27 -24.68 14.35
CA ALA A 373 1.37 -23.30 13.85
C ALA A 373 0.99 -22.22 14.90
N ASN A 374 1.07 -22.53 16.20
CA ASN A 374 0.86 -21.57 17.27
C ASN A 374 2.12 -20.70 17.45
N LEU A 375 2.30 -19.74 16.54
CA LEU A 375 3.40 -18.77 16.56
C LEU A 375 3.61 -18.13 17.95
N PRO A 376 2.55 -17.72 18.68
CA PRO A 376 2.72 -17.21 20.02
C PRO A 376 3.42 -18.15 21.01
N ALA A 377 3.06 -19.44 21.00
CA ALA A 377 3.69 -20.42 21.87
C ALA A 377 5.17 -20.65 21.50
N GLY A 378 5.50 -20.56 20.20
CA GLY A 378 6.88 -20.57 19.72
C GLY A 378 7.69 -19.40 20.27
N LEU A 379 7.17 -18.16 20.16
CA LEU A 379 7.83 -16.98 20.71
C LEU A 379 8.02 -17.08 22.22
N GLU A 380 6.98 -17.48 22.96
CA GLU A 380 7.03 -17.66 24.41
C GLU A 380 8.10 -18.69 24.80
N HIS A 381 8.17 -19.80 24.08
CA HIS A 381 9.19 -20.82 24.30
C HIS A 381 10.60 -20.29 24.03
N TYR A 382 10.81 -19.55 22.94
CA TYR A 382 12.12 -18.99 22.62
C TYR A 382 12.65 -18.13 23.76
N ILE A 383 11.82 -17.20 24.24
CA ILE A 383 12.21 -16.24 25.27
C ILE A 383 12.46 -16.92 26.62
N LYS A 384 11.62 -17.89 27.00
CA LYS A 384 11.76 -18.56 28.30
C LYS A 384 12.89 -19.59 28.34
N TYR A 385 13.13 -20.26 27.21
CA TYR A 385 13.99 -21.43 27.15
C TYR A 385 14.95 -21.34 25.98
N GLY A 386 14.43 -21.20 24.75
CA GLY A 386 15.18 -21.32 23.51
C GLY A 386 16.47 -20.49 23.48
N TYR A 387 16.43 -19.24 23.93
CA TYR A 387 17.60 -18.37 24.01
C TYR A 387 18.70 -18.95 24.92
N THR A 388 18.33 -19.34 26.16
CA THR A 388 19.29 -19.92 27.12
C THR A 388 19.72 -21.33 26.77
N GLU A 389 18.91 -22.05 26.00
CA GLU A 389 19.23 -23.35 25.41
C GLU A 389 20.21 -23.21 24.23
N GLY A 390 20.43 -21.99 23.72
CA GLY A 390 21.24 -21.74 22.52
C GLY A 390 20.57 -22.25 21.24
N ARG A 391 19.23 -22.26 21.19
CA ARG A 391 18.50 -22.60 19.97
C ARG A 391 18.60 -21.44 18.97
N GLU A 392 18.99 -21.75 17.74
CA GLU A 392 19.02 -20.84 16.60
C GLU A 392 17.80 -21.07 15.69
N VAL A 393 17.38 -20.07 14.94
CA VAL A 393 16.43 -20.28 13.83
C VAL A 393 17.25 -20.83 12.66
N ILE A 394 16.88 -22.02 12.16
CA ILE A 394 17.61 -22.74 11.10
C ILE A 394 16.68 -23.17 9.96
N PHE A 395 15.43 -22.73 9.99
CA PHE A 395 14.49 -22.90 8.91
C PHE A 395 14.39 -21.56 8.19
N GLU A 396 14.79 -21.57 6.93
CA GLU A 396 14.78 -20.39 6.05
C GLU A 396 13.51 -20.46 5.17
N PRO A 397 12.48 -19.62 5.42
CA PRO A 397 11.19 -19.75 4.74
C PRO A 397 11.26 -19.38 3.25
N ASP A 398 12.21 -18.53 2.87
CA ASP A 398 12.48 -18.13 1.49
C ASP A 398 13.07 -19.29 0.68
N ASN A 399 14.08 -19.99 1.19
CA ASN A 399 14.59 -21.21 0.56
C ASN A 399 13.49 -22.27 0.43
N TYR A 400 12.64 -22.38 1.46
CA TYR A 400 11.48 -23.26 1.40
C TYR A 400 10.49 -22.85 0.29
N LEU A 401 10.16 -21.57 0.12
CA LEU A 401 9.34 -21.11 -1.00
C LEU A 401 10.00 -21.38 -2.35
N ALA A 402 11.25 -20.97 -2.52
CA ALA A 402 12.01 -21.15 -3.76
C ALA A 402 12.08 -22.62 -4.20
N SER A 403 12.06 -23.54 -3.24
CA SER A 403 12.08 -24.99 -3.48
C SER A 403 10.74 -25.57 -3.97
N HIS A 404 9.64 -24.82 -3.87
CA HIS A 404 8.29 -25.34 -4.13
C HIS A 404 7.48 -24.38 -5.00
N GLY A 405 7.53 -24.61 -6.32
CA GLY A 405 6.81 -23.79 -7.29
C GLY A 405 5.29 -23.70 -7.07
N ASP A 406 4.66 -24.71 -6.46
CA ASP A 406 3.25 -24.66 -6.07
C ASP A 406 3.00 -23.67 -4.93
N LEU A 407 3.95 -23.52 -4.00
CA LEU A 407 3.85 -22.53 -2.93
C LEU A 407 4.17 -21.13 -3.44
N ILE A 408 5.10 -20.97 -4.39
CA ILE A 408 5.33 -19.70 -5.08
C ILE A 408 4.02 -19.24 -5.76
N GLN A 409 3.33 -20.14 -6.44
CA GLN A 409 2.04 -19.81 -7.07
C GLN A 409 0.94 -19.50 -6.05
N ALA A 410 0.92 -20.18 -4.91
CA ALA A 410 -0.12 -20.01 -3.91
C ALA A 410 0.08 -18.78 -3.00
N PHE A 411 1.33 -18.45 -2.68
CA PHE A 411 1.67 -17.48 -1.63
C PHE A 411 2.51 -16.30 -2.12
N GLY A 412 3.17 -16.40 -3.28
CA GLY A 412 4.20 -15.43 -3.65
C GLY A 412 5.33 -15.37 -2.61
N TYR A 413 5.85 -14.17 -2.34
CA TYR A 413 6.88 -13.94 -1.32
C TYR A 413 6.28 -13.67 0.08
N ASP A 414 5.57 -14.68 0.63
CA ASP A 414 5.02 -14.64 1.98
C ASP A 414 5.72 -15.68 2.88
N LEU A 415 6.75 -15.22 3.60
CA LEU A 415 7.57 -16.04 4.50
C LEU A 415 6.77 -16.58 5.69
N ALA A 416 5.76 -15.84 6.17
CA ALA A 416 4.93 -16.28 7.27
C ALA A 416 4.01 -17.42 6.83
N ALA A 417 3.39 -17.31 5.65
CA ALA A 417 2.61 -18.38 5.04
C ALA A 417 3.48 -19.62 4.76
N ALA A 418 4.72 -19.43 4.31
CA ALA A 418 5.68 -20.50 4.08
C ALA A 418 6.01 -21.28 5.36
N SER A 419 6.38 -20.57 6.43
CA SER A 419 6.59 -21.13 7.78
C SER A 419 5.34 -21.88 8.26
N GLN A 420 4.16 -21.29 8.15
CA GLN A 420 2.90 -21.90 8.57
C GLN A 420 2.55 -23.16 7.76
N HIS A 421 2.80 -23.15 6.44
CA HIS A 421 2.58 -24.29 5.57
C HIS A 421 3.51 -25.44 5.94
N TYR A 422 4.80 -25.19 6.14
CA TYR A 422 5.75 -26.23 6.51
C TYR A 422 5.35 -26.93 7.81
N ILE A 423 4.99 -26.15 8.83
CA ILE A 423 4.54 -26.65 10.13
C ILE A 423 3.25 -27.48 10.00
N SER A 424 2.27 -26.98 9.25
CA SER A 424 0.93 -27.57 9.18
C SER A 424 0.83 -28.77 8.23
N PHE A 425 1.60 -28.75 7.13
CA PHE A 425 1.49 -29.72 6.04
C PHE A 425 2.85 -30.25 5.58
N GLY A 426 3.83 -29.36 5.35
CA GLY A 426 5.11 -29.72 4.71
C GLY A 426 5.85 -30.87 5.41
N THR A 427 5.80 -30.94 6.74
CA THR A 427 6.36 -32.07 7.50
C THR A 427 5.65 -33.40 7.21
N GLY A 428 4.31 -33.42 7.14
CA GLY A 428 3.51 -34.60 6.83
C GLY A 428 3.62 -35.04 5.37
N GLU A 429 3.87 -34.08 4.47
CA GLU A 429 4.11 -34.31 3.05
C GLU A 429 5.54 -34.74 2.74
N ASN A 430 6.46 -34.64 3.71
CA ASN A 430 7.91 -34.86 3.54
C ASN A 430 8.54 -33.91 2.51
N ARG A 431 8.08 -32.66 2.46
CA ARG A 431 8.69 -31.63 1.63
C ARG A 431 10.11 -31.33 2.08
N ALA A 432 11.01 -31.09 1.11
CA ALA A 432 12.35 -30.60 1.41
C ALA A 432 12.24 -29.23 2.09
N LYS A 433 13.19 -28.90 2.98
CA LYS A 433 13.26 -27.51 3.51
C LYS A 433 13.94 -26.58 2.50
N ASP A 434 14.85 -27.14 1.73
CA ASP A 434 15.67 -26.43 0.77
C ASP A 434 16.16 -27.40 -0.32
N SER A 435 15.91 -27.05 -1.56
CA SER A 435 16.41 -27.69 -2.78
C SER A 435 16.70 -26.69 -3.89
N PHE A 436 16.58 -25.39 -3.61
CA PHE A 436 16.89 -24.33 -4.57
C PHE A 436 18.37 -23.96 -4.43
N ASP A 437 19.08 -23.81 -5.54
CA ASP A 437 20.49 -23.40 -5.54
C ASP A 437 20.61 -21.94 -5.98
N GLU A 438 20.58 -21.04 -5.00
CA GLU A 438 20.63 -19.60 -5.20
C GLU A 438 21.97 -19.12 -5.79
N ILE A 439 23.06 -19.83 -5.49
CA ILE A 439 24.38 -19.57 -6.07
C ILE A 439 24.35 -19.87 -7.57
N THR A 440 23.80 -21.02 -7.97
CA THR A 440 23.71 -21.40 -9.38
C THR A 440 22.73 -20.50 -10.11
N TYR A 441 21.60 -20.14 -9.49
CA TYR A 441 20.64 -19.18 -10.02
C TYR A 441 21.31 -17.83 -10.31
N LEU A 442 21.97 -17.22 -9.32
CA LEU A 442 22.66 -15.94 -9.47
C LEU A 442 23.78 -16.03 -10.53
N ASN A 443 24.56 -17.11 -10.53
CA ASN A 443 25.66 -17.28 -11.49
C ASN A 443 25.21 -17.48 -12.94
N LYS A 444 23.96 -17.91 -13.16
CA LYS A 444 23.42 -18.18 -14.49
C LYS A 444 22.93 -16.93 -15.21
N TYR A 445 22.45 -15.93 -14.48
CA TYR A 445 21.81 -14.74 -15.03
C TYR A 445 22.67 -13.50 -14.83
N ALA A 446 23.28 -13.00 -15.92
CA ALA A 446 24.25 -11.90 -15.88
C ALA A 446 23.63 -10.55 -15.45
N ASP A 447 22.34 -10.34 -15.73
CA ASP A 447 21.55 -9.22 -15.25
C ASP A 447 21.41 -9.25 -13.73
N LEU A 448 21.17 -10.42 -13.14
CA LEU A 448 21.09 -10.57 -11.68
C LEU A 448 22.45 -10.36 -11.01
N GLN A 449 23.55 -10.83 -11.62
CA GLN A 449 24.90 -10.51 -11.12
C GLN A 449 25.18 -9.00 -11.16
N ALA A 450 24.70 -8.31 -12.20
CA ALA A 450 24.88 -6.87 -12.31
C ALA A 450 24.04 -6.10 -11.27
N ALA A 451 22.83 -6.57 -10.98
CA ALA A 451 21.92 -5.96 -10.01
C ALA A 451 22.30 -6.25 -8.55
N PHE A 452 22.58 -7.53 -8.23
CA PHE A 452 22.71 -8.02 -6.86
C PHE A 452 24.16 -8.38 -6.47
N GLY A 453 25.08 -8.46 -7.43
CA GLY A 453 26.46 -8.83 -7.16
C GLY A 453 26.59 -10.26 -6.61
N HIS A 454 26.80 -10.37 -5.29
CA HIS A 454 26.93 -11.65 -4.56
C HIS A 454 25.82 -11.84 -3.52
N ASP A 455 24.78 -11.01 -3.55
CA ASP A 455 23.66 -11.10 -2.63
C ASP A 455 22.75 -12.27 -3.02
N LEU A 456 22.88 -13.35 -2.24
CA LEU A 456 22.15 -14.60 -2.45
C LEU A 456 20.69 -14.48 -1.98
N GLU A 457 20.42 -13.72 -0.92
CA GLU A 457 19.06 -13.48 -0.43
C GLU A 457 18.25 -12.68 -1.46
N ALA A 458 18.85 -11.63 -2.04
CA ALA A 458 18.23 -10.88 -3.13
C ALA A 458 17.98 -11.76 -4.36
N ALA A 459 18.89 -12.69 -4.67
CA ALA A 459 18.71 -13.63 -5.78
C ALA A 459 17.56 -14.63 -5.52
N THR A 460 17.46 -15.19 -4.31
CA THR A 460 16.37 -16.07 -3.88
C THR A 460 15.03 -15.34 -3.90
N ARG A 461 14.97 -14.14 -3.33
CA ARG A 461 13.77 -13.29 -3.38
C ARG A 461 13.34 -13.00 -4.82
N HIS A 462 14.28 -12.59 -5.67
CA HIS A 462 13.99 -12.35 -7.08
C HIS A 462 13.46 -13.61 -7.79
N PHE A 463 13.98 -14.80 -7.48
CA PHE A 463 13.43 -16.04 -8.04
C PHE A 463 11.98 -16.25 -7.66
N ILE A 464 11.63 -16.06 -6.38
CA ILE A 464 10.26 -16.24 -5.88
C ILE A 464 9.31 -15.19 -6.48
N GLU A 465 9.72 -13.92 -6.48
CA GLU A 465 8.86 -12.81 -6.92
C GLU A 465 8.70 -12.73 -8.44
N PHE A 466 9.75 -13.07 -9.20
CA PHE A 466 9.77 -12.89 -10.66
C PHE A 466 10.28 -14.12 -11.41
N GLY A 467 11.45 -14.62 -11.02
CA GLY A 467 12.20 -15.61 -11.80
C GLY A 467 11.44 -16.88 -12.12
N TYR A 468 10.66 -17.41 -11.18
CA TYR A 468 9.84 -18.59 -11.37
C TYR A 468 8.79 -18.37 -12.49
N LEU A 469 8.12 -17.22 -12.49
CA LEU A 469 7.11 -16.86 -13.49
C LEU A 469 7.74 -16.52 -14.85
N GLU A 470 8.94 -15.95 -14.85
CA GLU A 470 9.75 -15.72 -16.06
C GLU A 470 10.28 -17.03 -16.68
N GLY A 471 10.06 -18.18 -16.03
CA GLY A 471 10.59 -19.48 -16.47
C GLY A 471 12.09 -19.64 -16.24
N ARG A 472 12.69 -18.78 -15.39
CA ARG A 472 14.08 -18.94 -14.94
C ARG A 472 14.18 -20.14 -13.99
N ASN A 473 15.39 -20.66 -13.80
CA ASN A 473 15.66 -21.77 -12.90
C ASN A 473 17.14 -21.81 -12.48
N ASP A 474 17.41 -22.44 -11.36
CA ASP A 474 18.73 -22.79 -10.83
C ASP A 474 19.39 -23.96 -11.58
N GLY A 475 18.65 -24.71 -12.39
CA GLY A 475 19.18 -25.72 -13.30
C GLY A 475 19.32 -27.13 -12.73
N LEU A 476 18.65 -27.43 -11.61
CA LEU A 476 18.56 -28.75 -11.01
C LEU A 476 17.37 -29.59 -11.50
#